data_AF-A0A7H8XIR0-F1
#
_entry.id   AF-A0A7H8XIR0-F1
#
_cell.length_a   1.000
_cell.length_b   1.000
_cell.length_c   1.000
_cell.angle_alpha   90.00
_cell.angle_beta   90.00
_cell.angle_gamma   90.00
#
_symmetry.space_group_name_H-M   'P 1'
#
loop_
_entity.id
_entity.type
_entity.pdbx_description
1 polymer ?
#
loop_
_entity_poly.entity_id
_entity_poly.type
_entity_poly.pdbx_seq_one_letter_code
_entity_poly.pdbx_strand_id
1 'polypeptide(L)'
;MAVLVDGSEWVAIRPEDFERLDACRRQVGATAARATRLEHEVRQARARLARIEAIVAEGDSTDSMCERLTRVLAGSDTARPAVRGREA
;
A
#
# COMPACT_ATOMS: atom_id res chain seq x y z
N MET A 1 -17.57 14.74 -30.26
CA MET A 1 -17.88 16.05 -30.84
C MET A 1 -17.76 17.06 -29.71
N ALA A 2 -16.83 18.01 -29.81
CA ALA A 2 -16.67 19.04 -28.81
C ALA A 2 -17.69 20.17 -29.04
N VAL A 3 -18.26 20.71 -27.97
CA VAL A 3 -19.25 21.78 -27.96
C VAL A 3 -18.71 22.89 -27.06
N LEU A 4 -18.79 24.14 -27.51
CA LEU A 4 -18.41 25.29 -26.69
C LEU A 4 -19.59 25.70 -25.80
N VAL A 5 -19.37 25.75 -24.49
CA VAL A 5 -20.33 26.28 -23.49
C VAL A 5 -19.57 27.29 -22.62
N ASP A 6 -20.05 28.53 -22.57
CA ASP A 6 -19.43 29.65 -21.86
C ASP A 6 -17.93 29.84 -22.16
N GLY A 7 -17.55 29.69 -23.42
CA GLY A 7 -16.15 29.83 -23.87
C GLY A 7 -15.22 28.68 -23.48
N SER A 8 -15.74 27.65 -22.81
CA SER A 8 -15.01 26.43 -22.47
C SER A 8 -15.39 25.29 -23.44
N GLU A 9 -14.44 24.42 -23.75
CA GLU A 9 -14.67 23.25 -24.60
C GLU A 9 -15.24 22.09 -23.77
N TRP A 10 -16.40 21.58 -24.17
CA TRP A 10 -17.10 20.48 -23.53
C TRP A 10 -17.25 19.31 -24.47
N VAL A 11 -17.27 18.09 -23.93
CA VAL A 11 -17.54 16.87 -24.71
C VAL A 11 -18.85 16.27 -24.22
N ALA A 12 -19.82 16.15 -25.13
CA ALA A 12 -21.04 15.41 -24.85
C ALA A 12 -20.73 13.91 -24.89
N ILE A 13 -21.03 13.23 -23.79
CA ILE A 13 -20.89 11.79 -23.63
C ILE A 13 -22.26 11.17 -23.38
N ARG A 14 -22.47 9.95 -23.87
CA ARG A 14 -23.70 9.21 -23.59
C ARG A 14 -23.73 8.84 -22.10
N PRO A 15 -24.91 8.77 -21.46
CA PRO A 15 -25.02 8.40 -20.05
C PRO A 15 -24.30 7.07 -19.73
N GLU A 16 -24.39 6.08 -20.63
CA GLU A 16 -23.75 4.78 -20.44
C GLU A 16 -22.22 4.89 -20.44
N ASP A 17 -21.65 5.78 -21.26
CA ASP A 17 -20.22 6.02 -21.29
C ASP A 17 -19.74 6.81 -20.06
N PHE A 18 -20.57 7.71 -19.53
CA PHE A 18 -20.30 8.38 -18.27
C PHE A 18 -20.23 7.39 -17.10
N GLU A 19 -21.21 6.49 -16.98
CA GLU A 19 -21.22 5.46 -15.94
C GLU A 19 -20.00 4.54 -16.03
N ARG A 20 -19.58 4.18 -17.26
CA ARG A 20 -18.35 3.41 -17.49
C ARG A 20 -17.11 4.18 -17.02
N LEU A 21 -17.00 5.46 -17.36
CA LEU A 21 -15.88 6.31 -16.92
C LEU A 21 -15.85 6.47 -15.40
N ASP A 22 -17.01 6.63 -14.77
CA ASP A 22 -17.11 6.75 -13.33
C ASP A 22 -16.76 5.44 -12.60
N ALA A 23 -17.21 4.30 -13.12
CA ALA A 23 -16.78 2.99 -12.63
C ALA A 23 -15.27 2.80 -12.75
N CYS A 24 -14.68 3.14 -13.91
CA CYS A 24 -13.22 3.11 -14.10
C CYS A 24 -12.50 4.03 -13.10
N ARG A 25 -13.01 5.24 -12.88
CA ARG A 25 -12.45 6.20 -11.91
C ARG A 25 -12.46 5.62 -10.49
N ARG A 26 -13.57 5.03 -10.05
CA ARG A 26 -13.67 4.38 -8.73
C ARG A 26 -12.68 3.22 -8.60
N GLN A 27 -12.55 2.40 -9.64
CA GLN A 27 -11.61 1.29 -9.66
C GLN A 27 -10.16 1.77 -9.54
N VAL A 28 -9.78 2.80 -10.31
CA VAL A 28 -8.45 3.42 -10.23
C VAL A 28 -8.23 3.98 -8.82
N GLY A 29 -9.21 4.67 -8.24
CA GLY A 29 -9.14 5.17 -6.87
C GLY A 29 -8.90 4.06 -5.84
N ALA A 30 -9.61 2.94 -5.95
CA ALA A 30 -9.43 1.78 -5.08
C ALA A 30 -8.04 1.14 -5.26
N THR A 31 -7.55 1.02 -6.49
CA THR A 31 -6.19 0.54 -6.78
C THR A 31 -5.13 1.47 -6.21
N ALA A 32 -5.30 2.79 -6.34
CA ALA A 32 -4.37 3.77 -5.78
C ALA A 32 -4.31 3.69 -4.25
N ALA A 33 -5.46 3.60 -3.57
CA ALA A 33 -5.51 3.42 -2.12
C ALA A 33 -4.79 2.13 -1.68
N ARG A 34 -4.95 1.03 -2.43
CA ARG A 34 -4.24 -0.22 -2.18
C ARG A 34 -2.73 -0.09 -2.40
N ALA A 35 -2.31 0.62 -3.44
CA ALA A 35 -0.89 0.86 -3.73
C ALA A 35 -0.23 1.67 -2.59
N THR A 36 -0.86 2.76 -2.14
CA THR A 36 -0.37 3.56 -1.01
C THR A 36 -0.22 2.74 0.27
N ARG A 37 -1.21 1.87 0.55
CA ARG A 37 -1.13 0.95 1.70
C ARG A 37 0.04 -0.02 1.58
N LEU A 38 0.21 -0.67 0.43
CA LEU A 38 1.31 -1.60 0.19
C LEU A 38 2.68 -0.91 0.28
N GLU A 39 2.79 0.32 -0.24
CA GLU A 39 4.01 1.13 -0.11
C GLU A 39 4.35 1.39 1.35
N HIS A 40 3.35 1.73 2.16
CA HIS A 40 3.53 1.93 3.61
C HIS A 40 3.99 0.64 4.30
N GLU A 41 3.34 -0.49 4.00
CA GLU A 41 3.72 -1.82 4.53
C GLU A 41 5.17 -2.19 4.14
N VAL A 42 5.58 -1.94 2.90
CA VAL A 42 6.96 -2.18 2.44
C VAL A 42 7.95 -1.27 3.17
N ARG A 43 7.63 0.01 3.36
CA ARG A 43 8.48 0.95 4.10
C ARG A 43 8.68 0.51 5.54
N GLN A 44 7.60 0.10 6.21
CA GLN A 44 7.67 -0.43 7.58
C GLN A 44 8.50 -1.71 7.66
N ALA A 45 8.31 -2.65 6.71
CA ALA A 45 9.08 -3.89 6.64
C ALA A 45 10.58 -3.62 6.46
N ARG A 46 10.95 -2.70 5.57
CA ARG A 46 12.35 -2.29 5.36
C ARG A 46 12.97 -1.66 6.62
N ALA A 47 12.25 -0.77 7.28
CA ALA A 47 12.73 -0.16 8.52
C ALA A 47 12.89 -1.19 9.67
N ARG A 48 12.05 -2.22 9.70
CA ARG A 48 12.20 -3.33 10.65
C ARG A 48 13.42 -4.19 10.31
N LEU A 49 13.62 -4.52 9.04
CA LEU A 49 14.79 -5.29 8.60
C LEU A 49 16.09 -4.56 8.95
N ALA A 50 16.19 -3.26 8.65
CA ALA A 50 17.36 -2.46 9.00
C ALA A 50 17.66 -2.45 10.51
N ARG A 51 16.61 -2.45 11.36
CA ARG A 51 16.79 -2.56 12.83
C ARG A 51 17.28 -3.95 13.26
N ILE A 52 16.78 -5.01 12.64
CA ILE A 52 17.25 -6.38 12.88
C ILE A 52 18.72 -6.50 12.47
N GLU A 53 19.07 -6.02 11.28
CA GLU A 53 20.45 -6.02 10.77
C GLU A 53 21.38 -5.24 11.70
N ALA A 54 20.95 -4.08 12.23
CA ALA A 54 21.72 -3.32 13.21
C ALA A 54 21.96 -4.11 14.51
N ILE A 55 20.91 -4.74 15.07
CA ILE A 55 21.04 -5.58 16.28
C ILE A 55 22.04 -6.73 16.06
N VAL A 56 21.98 -7.38 14.89
CA VAL A 56 22.90 -8.47 14.54
C VAL A 56 24.34 -7.96 14.35
N ALA A 57 24.50 -6.77 13.76
CA ALA A 57 25.82 -6.18 13.49
C ALA A 57 26.55 -5.68 14.75
N GLU A 58 25.81 -5.32 15.81
CA GLU A 58 26.39 -4.83 17.08
C GLU A 58 27.23 -5.90 17.82
N GLY A 59 27.02 -7.20 17.52
CA GLY A 59 27.89 -8.27 18.03
C GLY A 59 27.80 -8.51 19.55
N ASP A 60 26.67 -8.12 20.16
CA ASP A 60 26.37 -8.31 21.58
C ASP A 60 26.31 -9.80 21.98
N SER A 61 26.27 -10.04 23.30
CA SER A 61 25.98 -11.39 23.81
C SER A 61 24.66 -11.93 23.25
N THR A 62 24.63 -13.23 22.97
CA THR A 62 23.49 -13.90 22.33
C THR A 62 22.18 -13.67 23.08
N ASP A 63 22.21 -13.62 24.42
CA ASP A 63 21.01 -13.40 25.24
C ASP A 63 20.45 -11.99 25.08
N SER A 64 21.31 -10.95 25.09
CA SER A 64 20.90 -9.57 24.87
C SER A 64 20.38 -9.35 23.44
N MET A 65 21.03 -9.97 22.46
CA MET A 65 20.60 -9.95 21.07
C MET A 65 19.21 -10.59 20.91
N CYS A 66 18.98 -11.77 21.50
CA CYS A 66 17.69 -12.48 21.46
C CYS A 66 16.55 -11.66 22.08
N GLU A 67 16.77 -11.00 23.21
CA GLU A 67 15.78 -10.11 23.84
C GLU A 67 15.41 -8.93 22.94
N ARG A 68 16.41 -8.28 22.33
CA ARG A 68 16.22 -7.13 21.44
C ARG A 68 15.48 -7.53 20.17
N LEU A 69 15.85 -8.66 19.57
CA LEU A 69 15.15 -9.22 18.40
C LEU A 69 13.71 -9.56 18.76
N THR A 70 13.46 -10.21 19.88
CA THR A 70 12.10 -10.55 20.34
C THR A 70 11.23 -9.30 20.48
N ARG A 71 11.80 -8.20 21.01
CA ARG A 71 11.10 -6.92 21.13
C ARG A 71 10.76 -6.29 19.76
N VAL A 72 11.71 -6.29 18.83
CA VAL A 72 11.48 -5.80 17.45
C VAL A 72 10.48 -6.69 16.71
N LEU A 73 10.43 -7.98 17.05
CA LEU A 73 9.50 -8.92 16.44
C LEU A 73 8.09 -8.83 17.04
N ALA A 74 7.95 -8.60 18.34
CA ALA A 74 6.68 -8.53 19.07
C ALA A 74 5.87 -7.25 18.79
N GLY A 75 6.53 -6.15 18.37
CA GLY A 75 5.84 -4.91 17.98
C GLY A 75 4.99 -5.01 16.68
N SER A 76 4.65 -6.22 16.21
CA SER A 76 4.09 -6.47 14.87
C SER A 76 2.59 -6.76 14.81
N ASP A 77 1.83 -6.48 15.87
CA ASP A 77 0.40 -6.85 15.95
C ASP A 77 -0.54 -6.16 14.95
N THR A 78 -0.05 -5.31 14.06
CA THR A 78 -0.90 -4.53 13.12
C THR A 78 -0.70 -4.84 11.64
N ALA A 79 0.23 -5.73 11.25
CA ALA A 79 0.52 -5.98 9.84
C ALA A 79 0.56 -7.48 9.50
N ARG A 80 -0.52 -8.21 9.78
CA ARG A 80 -0.72 -9.51 9.14
C ARG A 80 -1.18 -9.25 7.70
N PRO A 81 -0.39 -9.59 6.67
CA PRO A 81 -0.81 -9.34 5.30
C PRO A 81 -1.97 -10.27 4.99
N ALA A 82 -3.10 -9.71 4.58
CA ALA A 82 -4.25 -10.46 4.06
C ALA A 82 -3.93 -10.97 2.65
N VAL A 83 -2.90 -11.79 2.51
CA VAL A 83 -2.73 -12.62 1.32
C VAL A 83 -3.65 -13.82 1.51
N ARG A 84 -4.93 -13.66 1.20
CA ARG A 84 -5.78 -14.82 0.94
C ARG A 84 -5.27 -15.44 -0.35
N GLY A 85 -4.64 -16.61 -0.23
CA GLY A 85 -4.36 -17.48 -1.36
C GLY A 85 -5.65 -17.66 -2.15
N ARG A 86 -5.56 -17.44 -3.46
CA ARG A 86 -6.58 -17.83 -4.41
C ARG A 86 -6.51 -19.35 -4.50
N GLU A 87 -7.36 -20.06 -3.76
CA GLU A 87 -7.62 -21.46 -4.06
C GLU A 87 -8.29 -21.51 -5.44
N ALA A 88 -7.69 -22.29 -6.32
CA ALA A 88 -8.19 -22.63 -7.64
C ALA A 88 -9.15 -23.81 -7.54
#